data_AF-A0A376ZUH7-F1
#
_entry.id   AF-A0A376ZUH7-F1
#
_cell.length_a   1.000
_cell.length_b   1.000
_cell.length_c   1.000
_cell.angle_alpha   90.00
_cell.angle_beta   90.00
_cell.angle_gamma   90.00
#
_symmetry.space_group_name_H-M   'P 1'
#
loop_
_entity.id
_entity.type
_entity.pdbx_description
1 polymer ?
#
loop_
_entity_poly.entity_id
_entity_poly.type
_entity_poly.pdbx_seq_one_letter_code
_entity_poly.pdbx_strand_id
1 'polypeptide(L)'
;MASTFTSDTLPADHKAAIRQMKHALRAQLGDVQQIFNQLSDDIATRVAEINALKAQGDAVWPCCLMPISKQSCYCRAARTD
;
A
#
# COMPACT_ATOMS: atom_id res chain seq x y z
N MET A 1 1.50 25.61 3.47
CA MET A 1 2.96 25.68 3.27
C MET A 1 3.26 24.97 1.96
N ALA A 2 3.58 25.72 0.90
CA ALA A 2 3.98 25.12 -0.37
C ALA A 2 5.40 24.55 -0.19
N SER A 3 5.54 23.23 -0.34
CA SER A 3 6.84 22.58 -0.27
C SER A 3 7.70 23.07 -1.43
N THR A 4 8.96 23.41 -1.19
CA THR A 4 9.88 24.00 -2.19
C THR A 4 10.19 23.10 -3.39
N PHE A 5 9.61 21.90 -3.44
CA PHE A 5 9.78 20.88 -4.47
C PHE A 5 8.46 20.47 -5.16
N THR A 6 7.31 21.05 -4.80
CA THR A 6 6.04 20.80 -5.49
C THR A 6 5.93 21.65 -6.75
N SER A 7 5.33 21.10 -7.80
CA SER A 7 5.08 21.80 -9.05
C SER A 7 3.72 21.40 -9.61
N ASP A 8 2.94 22.37 -10.09
CA ASP A 8 1.61 22.15 -10.67
C ASP A 8 1.68 21.60 -12.12
N THR A 9 2.85 21.71 -12.75
CA THR A 9 3.13 21.20 -14.09
C THR A 9 4.41 20.36 -14.06
N LEU A 10 4.69 19.63 -15.14
CA LEU A 10 5.91 18.82 -15.21
C LEU A 10 7.15 19.73 -15.16
N PRO A 11 8.06 19.57 -14.16
CA PRO A 11 9.25 20.40 -14.07
C PRO A 11 10.16 20.18 -15.27
N ALA A 12 10.75 21.26 -15.79
CA ALA A 12 11.70 21.19 -16.91
C ALA A 12 12.88 20.23 -16.61
N ASP A 13 13.37 20.23 -15.36
CA ASP A 13 14.32 19.22 -14.86
C ASP A 13 13.70 18.42 -13.71
N HIS A 14 12.94 17.39 -14.09
CA HIS A 14 12.33 16.46 -13.14
C HIS A 14 13.37 15.70 -12.29
N LYS A 15 14.60 15.50 -12.77
CA LYS A 15 15.64 14.80 -12.00
C LYS A 15 16.13 15.66 -10.85
N ALA A 16 16.38 16.95 -11.11
CA ALA A 16 16.71 17.91 -10.06
C ALA A 16 15.57 18.04 -9.04
N ALA A 17 14.33 18.15 -9.50
CA ALA A 17 13.16 18.23 -8.63
C ALA A 17 13.01 17.00 -7.72
N ILE A 18 13.21 15.78 -8.25
CA ILE A 18 13.17 14.54 -7.46
C ILE A 18 14.29 14.50 -6.41
N ARG A 19 15.51 14.96 -6.73
CA ARG A 19 16.62 15.01 -5.77
C ARG A 19 16.29 15.96 -4.60
N GLN A 20 15.77 17.14 -4.92
CA GLN A 20 15.37 18.14 -3.92
C GLN A 20 14.22 17.64 -3.05
N MET A 21 13.19 17.05 -3.66
CA MET A 21 12.07 16.43 -2.96
C MET A 21 12.56 15.35 -1.99
N LYS A 22 13.35 14.39 -2.48
CA LYS A 22 13.85 13.29 -1.66
C LYS A 22 14.71 13.79 -0.49
N HIS A 23 15.52 14.83 -0.69
CA HIS A 23 16.31 15.44 0.38
C HIS A 23 15.42 16.11 1.43
N ALA A 24 14.46 16.94 0.99
CA ALA A 24 13.55 17.64 1.89
C ALA A 24 12.68 16.66 2.70
N LEU A 25 12.15 15.60 2.07
CA LEU A 25 11.35 14.59 2.76
C LEU A 25 12.16 13.79 3.78
N ARG A 26 13.41 13.42 3.46
CA ARG A 26 14.28 12.74 4.43
C ARG A 26 14.60 13.63 5.63
N ALA A 27 14.87 14.91 5.39
CA ALA A 27 15.11 15.87 6.48
C ALA A 27 13.86 16.08 7.35
N GLN A 28 12.66 16.08 6.76
CA GLN A 28 11.39 16.21 7.50
C GLN A 28 11.07 14.98 8.34
N LEU A 29 11.34 13.77 7.82
CA LEU A 29 11.04 12.51 8.50
C LEU A 29 12.12 12.10 9.50
N GLY A 30 13.35 12.57 9.34
CA GLY A 30 14.49 12.15 10.16
C GLY A 30 14.96 10.74 9.77
N ASP A 31 14.73 9.76 10.64
CA ASP A 31 15.13 8.37 10.38
C ASP A 31 14.10 7.63 9.51
N VAL A 32 14.22 7.85 8.20
CA VAL A 32 13.38 7.18 7.20
C VAL A 32 13.56 5.67 7.24
N GLN A 33 14.74 5.15 7.58
CA GLN A 33 14.96 3.70 7.58
C GLN A 33 14.21 3.04 8.75
N GLN A 34 14.28 3.62 9.94
CA GLN A 34 13.52 3.14 11.09
C GLN A 34 12.01 3.19 10.84
N ILE A 35 11.50 4.31 10.29
CA ILE A 35 10.08 4.45 9.96
C ILE A 35 9.65 3.40 8.92
N PHE A 36 10.48 3.19 7.91
CA PHE A 36 10.21 2.19 6.88
C PHE A 36 10.23 0.76 7.43
N ASN A 37 11.15 0.46 8.36
CA ASN A 37 11.22 -0.85 9.01
C ASN A 37 9.94 -1.13 9.82
N GLN A 38 9.50 -0.18 10.65
CA GLN A 38 8.27 -0.32 11.42
C GLN A 38 7.05 -0.57 10.52
N LEU A 39 6.91 0.22 9.45
CA LEU A 39 5.83 0.03 8.48
C LEU A 39 5.92 -1.33 7.79
N SER A 40 7.13 -1.79 7.50
CA SER A 40 7.35 -3.10 6.87
C SER A 40 6.94 -4.24 7.79
N ASP A 41 7.20 -4.14 9.09
CA ASP A 41 6.78 -5.12 10.09
C ASP A 41 5.25 -5.17 10.24
N ASP A 42 4.60 -4.00 10.24
CA ASP A 42 3.13 -3.89 10.28
C ASP A 42 2.49 -4.54 9.04
N ILE A 43 3.06 -4.31 7.85
CA ILE A 43 2.62 -4.94 6.59
C ILE A 43 2.88 -6.44 6.62
N ALA A 44 4.04 -6.89 7.13
CA ALA A 44 4.37 -8.31 7.24
C ALA A 44 3.35 -9.06 8.10
N THR A 45 2.86 -8.44 9.16
CA THR A 45 1.77 -8.98 9.99
C THR A 45 0.49 -9.20 9.17
N ARG A 46 0.09 -8.24 8.33
CA ARG A 46 -1.09 -8.38 7.46
C ARG A 46 -0.88 -9.43 6.36
N VAL A 47 0.32 -9.55 5.82
CA VAL A 47 0.65 -10.62 4.87
C VAL A 47 0.55 -11.99 5.54
N ALA A 48 0.98 -12.13 6.79
CA ALA A 48 0.84 -13.38 7.54
C ALA A 48 -0.64 -13.75 7.78
N GLU A 49 -1.49 -12.78 8.11
CA GLU A 49 -2.93 -12.98 8.23
C GLU A 49 -3.56 -13.44 6.91
N ILE A 50 -3.22 -12.80 5.79
CA ILE A 50 -3.68 -13.19 4.46
C ILE A 50 -3.25 -14.62 4.13
N ASN A 51 -1.99 -14.99 4.40
CA ASN A 51 -1.51 -16.34 4.16
C ASN A 51 -2.22 -17.38 5.02
N ALA A 52 -2.55 -17.05 6.28
CA ALA A 52 -3.35 -17.91 7.14
C ALA A 52 -4.78 -18.11 6.61
N LEU A 53 -5.44 -17.03 6.13
CA LEU A 53 -6.75 -17.12 5.50
C LEU A 53 -6.71 -18.00 4.23
N LYS A 54 -5.71 -17.81 3.38
CA LYS A 54 -5.50 -18.65 2.19
C LYS A 54 -5.28 -20.12 2.56
N ALA A 55 -4.48 -20.40 3.59
CA ALA A 55 -4.24 -21.76 4.06
C ALA A 55 -5.50 -22.44 4.64
N GLN A 56 -6.40 -21.67 5.24
CA GLN A 56 -7.70 -22.14 5.71
C GLN A 56 -8.72 -22.30 4.56
N GLY A 57 -8.41 -21.81 3.36
CA GLY A 57 -9.32 -21.80 2.21
C GLY A 57 -10.37 -20.69 2.27
N ASP A 58 -10.19 -19.72 3.17
CA ASP A 58 -11.09 -18.59 3.38
C ASP A 58 -10.88 -17.50 2.33
N ALA A 59 -11.91 -16.66 2.14
CA ALA A 59 -11.83 -15.52 1.24
C ALA A 59 -10.95 -14.42 1.86
N VAL A 60 -9.91 -14.01 1.15
CA VAL A 60 -9.05 -12.87 1.53
C VAL A 60 -9.78 -11.54 1.34
N TRP A 61 -10.56 -11.42 0.28
CA TRP A 61 -11.37 -10.23 0.02
C TRP A 61 -12.62 -10.23 0.91
N PRO A 62 -12.95 -9.10 1.57
CA PRO A 62 -14.17 -8.98 2.33
C PRO A 62 -15.40 -9.26 1.47
N CYS A 63 -16.14 -10.31 1.81
CA CYS A 63 -17.38 -10.65 1.12
C CYS A 63 -18.55 -9.92 1.80
N CYS A 64 -18.89 -8.74 1.29
CA CYS A 64 -20.11 -8.05 1.69
C CYS A 64 -21.33 -8.88 1.28
N LEU A 65 -22.33 -8.97 2.16
CA LEU A 65 -23.60 -9.66 1.93
C LEU A 65 -24.35 -9.03 0.74
N MET A 66 -24.12 -9.57 -0.45
CA MET A 66 -25.04 -9.46 -1.59
C MET A 66 -25.98 -10.68 -1.60
N PRO A 67 -27.17 -10.58 -2.21
CA PRO A 67 -28.17 -11.65 -2.20
C PRO A 67 -27.57 -13.01 -2.63
N ILE A 68 -27.99 -14.06 -1.91
CA ILE A 68 -27.44 -15.44 -1.95
C ILE A 68 -27.34 -16.00 -3.39
N SER A 69 -28.20 -15.54 -4.31
CA SER A 69 -28.20 -15.98 -5.72
C SER A 69 -26.94 -15.60 -6.52
N LYS A 70 -26.11 -14.66 -6.05
CA LYS A 70 -24.85 -14.25 -6.72
C LYS A 70 -23.58 -14.60 -5.93
N GLN A 71 -23.71 -15.16 -4.73
CA GLN A 71 -22.62 -15.35 -3.77
C GLN A 71 -21.61 -16.43 -4.20
N SER A 72 -22.08 -17.48 -4.88
CA SER A 72 -21.25 -18.61 -5.33
C SER A 72 -20.19 -18.23 -6.38
N CYS A 73 -20.46 -17.21 -7.21
CA CYS A 73 -19.53 -16.80 -8.28
C CYS A 73 -18.40 -15.89 -7.78
N TYR A 74 -18.64 -15.05 -6.77
CA TYR A 74 -17.64 -14.09 -6.29
C TYR A 74 -16.66 -14.72 -5.28
N CYS A 75 -17.15 -15.53 -4.34
CA CYS A 75 -16.31 -16.22 -3.35
C CYS A 75 -15.42 -17.33 -3.95
N ARG A 76 -15.65 -17.72 -5.22
CA ARG A 76 -14.84 -18.70 -5.94
C ARG A 76 -13.74 -18.05 -6.78
N ALA A 77 -14.00 -16.89 -7.38
CA ALA A 77 -12.99 -16.09 -8.09
C ALA A 77 -11.94 -15.50 -7.14
N ALA A 78 -12.33 -15.11 -5.92
CA ALA A 78 -11.42 -14.60 -4.88
C ALA A 78 -10.56 -15.68 -4.18
N ARG A 79 -10.70 -16.96 -4.59
CA ARG A 79 -10.01 -18.13 -4.01
C ARG A 79 -8.82 -18.63 -4.84
N THR A 80 -8.69 -18.16 -6.07
CA THR A 80 -7.65 -18.59 -7.02
C THR A 80 -6.74 -17.41 -7.35
N ASP A 81 -5.74 -17.17 -6.50
CA ASP A 81 -4.44 -16.54 -6.80
C ASP A 81 -3.46 -16.81 -5.64
#